data_AF-A0A2V9FB92-F1
#
_entry.id   AF-A0A2V9FB92-F1
#
_cell.length_a   1.000
_cell.length_b   1.000
_cell.length_c   1.000
_cell.angle_alpha   90.00
_cell.angle_beta   90.00
_cell.angle_gamma   90.00
#
_symmetry.space_group_name_H-M   'P 1'
#
loop_
_entity.id
_entity.type
_entity.pdbx_description
1 polymer ?
#
loop_
_entity_poly.entity_id
_entity_poly.type
_entity_poly.pdbx_seq_one_letter_code
_entity_poly.pdbx_strand_id
1 'polypeptide(L)'
;MKIRLNLATKALETHRRFLVGAGLTAVVAGLLFLGLGWHVYSARKVDYALRARTEKMRQEMAKLEAQRRELERYFSQKDIANLHDRAAFINTILDARSFNWTLMFMDLEHILPTGVRVVSIEPKQVAGHVELKLTVGAISDEAELKFERALEE
;
A
#
# COMPACT_ATOMS: atom_id res chain seq x y z
N MET A 1 19.29 -37.92 -101.81
CA MET A 1 18.19 -37.73 -100.84
C MET A 1 18.78 -37.70 -99.44
N LYS A 2 18.55 -36.65 -98.63
CA LYS A 2 19.01 -36.59 -97.23
C LYS A 2 17.84 -36.95 -96.32
N ILE A 3 17.93 -38.10 -95.67
CA ILE A 3 16.96 -38.55 -94.67
C ILE A 3 17.32 -37.86 -93.35
N ARG A 4 16.39 -37.06 -92.81
CA ARG A 4 16.55 -36.41 -91.49
C ARG A 4 16.11 -37.39 -90.42
N LEU A 5 17.06 -38.18 -89.92
CA LEU A 5 16.81 -39.07 -88.78
C LEU A 5 16.85 -38.24 -87.49
N ASN A 6 15.80 -38.34 -86.67
CA ASN A 6 15.76 -37.71 -85.35
C ASN A 6 16.49 -38.60 -84.35
N LEU A 7 17.68 -38.19 -83.89
CA LEU A 7 18.51 -38.91 -82.91
C LEU A 7 18.21 -38.54 -81.44
N ALA A 8 17.09 -37.87 -81.16
CA ALA A 8 16.73 -37.54 -79.78
C ALA A 8 16.26 -38.79 -79.01
N THR A 9 17.18 -39.48 -78.33
CA THR A 9 16.90 -40.66 -77.48
C THR A 9 16.18 -40.30 -76.18
N LYS A 10 16.03 -39.01 -75.83
CA LYS A 10 15.25 -38.56 -74.67
C LYS A 10 14.32 -37.40 -75.05
N ALA A 11 13.08 -37.47 -74.59
CA ALA A 11 12.13 -36.37 -74.73
C ALA A 11 12.65 -35.14 -73.97
N LEU A 12 12.56 -33.95 -74.57
CA LEU A 12 12.87 -32.69 -73.91
C LEU A 12 11.79 -32.39 -72.86
N GLU A 13 11.94 -32.92 -71.65
CA GLU A 13 11.08 -32.58 -70.53
C GLU A 13 11.40 -31.16 -70.04
N THR A 14 10.36 -30.33 -70.02
CA THR A 14 10.49 -28.93 -69.58
C THR A 14 10.47 -28.87 -68.05
N HIS A 15 11.65 -28.84 -67.44
CA HIS A 15 11.84 -28.76 -65.98
C HIS A 15 11.50 -27.38 -65.39
N ARG A 16 11.05 -26.44 -66.22
CA ARG A 16 10.81 -25.03 -65.84
C ARG A 16 9.80 -24.89 -64.70
N ARG A 17 8.74 -25.70 -64.70
CA ARG A 17 7.73 -25.70 -63.63
C ARG A 17 8.28 -26.21 -62.31
N PHE A 18 9.12 -27.24 -62.35
CA PHE A 18 9.79 -27.78 -61.17
C PHE A 18 10.80 -26.79 -60.58
N LEU A 19 11.62 -26.16 -61.43
CA LEU A 19 12.60 -25.15 -61.01
C LEU A 19 11.91 -23.91 -60.40
N VAL A 20 10.79 -23.47 -60.97
CA VAL A 20 9.99 -22.37 -60.41
C VAL A 20 9.38 -22.75 -59.06
N GLY A 21 8.82 -23.96 -58.94
CA GLY A 21 8.27 -24.47 -57.68
C GLY A 21 9.33 -24.58 -56.58
N ALA A 22 10.48 -25.19 -56.90
CA ALA A 22 11.61 -25.32 -55.99
C ALA A 22 12.17 -23.95 -55.55
N GLY A 23 12.30 -23.02 -56.49
CA GLY A 23 12.71 -21.64 -56.21
C GLY A 23 11.75 -20.93 -55.27
N LEU A 24 10.45 -21.04 -55.51
CA LEU A 24 9.43 -20.43 -54.64
C LEU A 24 9.50 -21.02 -53.21
N THR A 25 9.62 -22.34 -53.08
CA THR A 25 9.75 -22.99 -51.76
C THR A 25 11.02 -22.59 -51.05
N ALA A 26 12.14 -22.44 -51.76
CA ALA A 26 13.40 -22.01 -51.17
C ALA A 26 13.33 -20.57 -50.66
N VAL A 27 12.67 -19.68 -51.41
CA VAL A 27 12.44 -18.28 -50.99
C VAL A 27 11.56 -18.22 -49.74
N VAL A 28 10.44 -18.96 -49.73
CA VAL A 28 9.55 -19.00 -48.56
C VAL A 28 10.28 -19.56 -47.34
N ALA A 29 11.02 -20.65 -47.49
CA ALA A 29 11.82 -21.22 -46.40
C ALA A 29 12.89 -20.23 -45.90
N GLY A 30 13.56 -19.51 -46.80
CA GLY A 30 14.53 -18.48 -46.45
C GLY A 30 13.92 -17.32 -45.66
N LEU A 31 12.75 -16.83 -46.08
CA LEU A 31 12.03 -15.78 -45.37
C LEU A 31 11.58 -16.23 -43.98
N LEU A 32 11.05 -17.46 -43.85
CA LEU A 32 10.69 -18.04 -42.55
C LEU A 32 11.90 -18.20 -41.64
N PHE A 33 13.02 -18.68 -42.18
CA PHE A 33 14.26 -18.83 -41.42
C PHE A 33 14.77 -17.48 -40.89
N LEU A 34 14.78 -16.44 -41.73
CA LEU A 34 15.16 -15.09 -41.32
C LEU A 34 14.20 -14.50 -40.28
N GLY A 35 12.90 -14.68 -40.47
CA GLY A 35 11.88 -14.19 -39.52
C GLY A 35 12.00 -14.85 -38.15
N LEU A 36 12.16 -16.17 -38.10
CA LEU A 36 12.36 -16.91 -36.84
C LEU A 36 13.70 -16.57 -36.19
N GLY A 37 14.78 -16.46 -36.98
CA GLY A 37 16.09 -16.04 -36.50
C GLY A 37 16.05 -14.65 -35.86
N TRP A 38 15.37 -13.70 -36.51
CA TRP A 38 15.18 -12.35 -35.97
C TRP A 38 14.36 -12.35 -34.67
N HIS A 39 13.28 -13.12 -34.61
CA HIS A 39 12.44 -13.24 -33.42
C HIS A 39 13.20 -13.83 -32.23
N VAL A 40 14.02 -14.86 -32.44
CA VAL A 40 14.84 -15.45 -31.37
C VAL A 40 15.92 -14.47 -30.92
N TYR A 41 16.54 -13.75 -31.85
CA TYR A 41 17.55 -12.75 -31.53
C TYR A 41 16.99 -11.59 -30.70
N SER A 42 15.81 -11.07 -31.08
CA SER A 42 15.14 -9.99 -30.36
C SER A 42 14.68 -10.43 -28.97
N ALA A 43 14.08 -11.63 -28.84
CA ALA A 43 13.64 -12.18 -27.56
C ALA A 43 14.81 -12.33 -26.57
N ARG A 44 15.95 -12.88 -27.02
CA ARG A 44 17.14 -13.03 -26.16
C ARG A 44 17.68 -11.69 -25.64
N LYS A 45 17.61 -10.63 -26.43
CA LYS A 45 18.10 -9.30 -26.01
C LYS A 45 17.22 -8.70 -24.91
N VAL A 46 15.91 -8.91 -24.97
CA VAL A 46 14.96 -8.45 -23.95
C VAL A 46 15.16 -9.21 -22.64
N ASP A 47 15.36 -10.52 -22.72
CA ASP A 47 15.55 -11.36 -21.54
C ASP A 47 16.78 -10.97 -20.70
N TYR A 48 17.90 -10.61 -21.34
CA TYR A 48 19.10 -10.20 -20.61
C TYR A 48 18.90 -8.93 -19.78
N ALA A 49 18.27 -7.91 -20.36
CA ALA A 49 17.99 -6.66 -19.66
C ALA A 49 16.98 -6.85 -18.52
N LEU A 50 15.95 -7.68 -18.77
CA LEU A 50 14.93 -7.98 -17.77
C LEU A 50 15.50 -8.81 -16.60
N ARG A 51 16.37 -9.79 -16.88
CA ARG A 51 17.07 -10.57 -15.86
C ARG A 51 17.99 -9.72 -15.01
N ALA A 52 18.77 -8.82 -15.61
CA ALA A 52 19.64 -7.92 -14.85
C ALA A 52 18.84 -6.97 -13.93
N ARG A 53 17.69 -6.49 -14.39
CA ARG A 53 16.82 -5.61 -13.58
C ARG A 53 16.13 -6.36 -12.45
N THR A 54 15.60 -7.55 -12.73
CA THR A 54 14.96 -8.40 -11.71
C THR A 54 15.95 -8.86 -10.65
N GLU A 55 17.19 -9.17 -11.02
CA GLU A 55 18.21 -9.59 -10.05
C GLU A 55 18.63 -8.43 -9.13
N LYS A 56 18.78 -7.21 -9.66
CA LYS A 56 19.01 -6.01 -8.83
C LYS A 56 17.87 -5.77 -7.84
N MET A 57 16.62 -5.83 -8.30
CA MET A 57 15.45 -5.67 -7.43
C MET A 57 15.40 -6.74 -6.33
N ARG A 58 15.72 -7.99 -6.66
CA ARG A 58 15.82 -9.08 -5.66
C ARG A 58 16.89 -8.81 -4.62
N GLN A 59 18.07 -8.33 -5.03
CA GLN A 59 19.14 -7.97 -4.10
C GLN A 59 18.74 -6.82 -3.18
N GLU A 60 18.09 -5.80 -3.71
CA GLU A 60 17.55 -4.68 -2.91
C GLU A 60 16.52 -5.17 -1.90
N MET A 61 15.54 -5.99 -2.32
CA MET A 61 14.56 -6.58 -1.41
C MET A 61 15.21 -7.44 -0.32
N ALA A 62 16.17 -8.28 -0.67
CA ALA A 62 16.89 -9.11 0.31
C ALA A 62 17.64 -8.26 1.35
N LYS A 63 18.23 -7.12 0.93
CA LYS A 63 18.88 -6.17 1.83
C LYS A 63 17.87 -5.48 2.75
N LEU A 64 16.75 -5.00 2.21
CA LEU A 64 15.66 -4.38 2.97
C LEU A 64 15.06 -5.34 4.00
N GLU A 65 14.84 -6.61 3.63
CA GLU A 65 14.37 -7.64 4.55
C GLU A 65 15.38 -7.93 5.66
N ALA A 66 16.68 -7.96 5.34
CA ALA A 66 17.71 -8.16 6.36
C ALA A 66 17.72 -7.01 7.37
N GLN A 67 17.62 -5.76 6.89
CA GLN A 67 17.50 -4.57 7.74
C GLN A 67 16.24 -4.62 8.61
N ARG A 68 15.09 -5.00 8.03
CA ARG A 68 13.84 -5.18 8.79
C ARG A 68 13.99 -6.22 9.89
N ARG A 69 14.57 -7.38 9.60
CA ARG A 69 14.79 -8.45 10.59
C ARG A 69 15.79 -8.06 11.68
N GLU A 70 16.77 -7.22 11.37
CA GLU A 70 17.69 -6.67 12.36
C GLU A 70 16.98 -5.69 13.28
N LEU A 71 16.18 -4.79 12.71
CA LEU A 71 15.42 -3.81 13.47
C LEU A 71 14.35 -4.46 14.35
N GLU A 72 13.65 -5.47 13.82
CA GLU A 72 12.67 -6.25 14.57
C GLU A 72 13.33 -7.02 15.73
N ARG A 73 14.52 -7.58 15.53
CA ARG A 73 15.30 -8.19 16.62
C ARG A 73 15.68 -7.16 17.68
N TYR A 74 16.16 -5.98 17.26
CA TYR A 74 16.50 -4.88 18.17
C TYR A 74 15.28 -4.44 19.01
N PHE A 75 14.12 -4.24 18.40
CA PHE A 75 12.89 -3.87 19.11
C PHE A 75 12.30 -5.01 19.95
N SER A 76 12.51 -6.28 19.55
CA SER A 76 12.09 -7.44 20.32
C SER A 76 12.95 -7.68 21.57
N GLN A 77 14.09 -7.00 21.69
CA GLN A 77 14.93 -7.09 22.87
C GLN A 77 14.15 -6.58 24.08
N LYS A 78 14.19 -7.37 25.16
CA LYS A 78 13.36 -7.19 26.37
C LYS A 78 13.45 -5.76 26.96
N ASP A 79 14.58 -5.10 26.83
CA ASP A 79 14.77 -3.73 27.35
C ASP A 79 13.98 -2.67 26.57
N ILE A 80 13.81 -2.83 25.24
CA ILE A 80 13.05 -1.89 24.41
C ILE A 80 11.55 -2.17 24.47
N ALA A 81 11.15 -3.44 24.56
CA ALA A 81 9.76 -3.81 24.82
C ALA A 81 9.24 -3.16 26.11
N ASN A 82 10.02 -3.21 27.20
CA ASN A 82 9.68 -2.54 28.46
C ASN A 82 9.61 -1.01 28.32
N LEU A 83 10.45 -0.40 27.47
CA LEU A 83 10.40 1.04 27.20
C LEU A 83 9.14 1.43 26.42
N HIS A 84 8.73 0.60 25.46
CA HIS A 84 7.49 0.77 24.72
C HIS A 84 6.27 0.69 25.64
N ASP A 85 6.22 -0.31 26.54
CA ASP A 85 5.16 -0.45 27.53
C ASP A 85 5.10 0.75 28.49
N ARG A 86 6.27 1.27 28.89
CA ARG A 86 6.37 2.50 29.71
C ARG A 86 5.92 3.74 28.95
N ALA A 87 6.25 3.86 27.68
CA ALA A 87 5.82 4.99 26.85
C ALA A 87 4.31 4.95 26.63
N ALA A 88 3.72 3.78 26.37
CA ALA A 88 2.28 3.60 26.28
C ALA A 88 1.60 3.95 27.61
N PHE A 89 2.14 3.49 28.74
CA PHE A 89 1.65 3.85 30.07
C PHE A 89 1.74 5.36 30.36
N ILE A 90 2.87 6.00 30.03
CA ILE A 90 3.02 7.45 30.20
C ILE A 90 2.04 8.19 29.28
N ASN A 91 1.85 7.77 28.04
CA ASN A 91 0.87 8.35 27.15
C ASN A 91 -0.55 8.25 27.71
N THR A 92 -0.92 7.12 28.34
CA THR A 92 -2.22 7.02 29.03
C THR A 92 -2.34 7.97 30.23
N ILE A 93 -1.26 8.23 30.96
CA ILE A 93 -1.23 9.23 32.04
C ILE A 93 -1.27 10.66 31.48
N LEU A 94 -0.65 10.89 30.32
CA LEU A 94 -0.55 12.20 29.70
C LEU A 94 -1.87 12.61 29.05
N ASP A 95 -2.56 11.68 28.37
CA ASP A 95 -3.94 11.87 27.91
C ASP A 95 -4.82 12.26 29.10
N ALA A 96 -4.68 11.56 30.23
CA ALA A 96 -5.38 11.87 31.47
C ALA A 96 -5.00 13.22 32.11
N ARG A 97 -3.85 13.82 31.78
CA ARG A 97 -3.37 15.10 32.34
C ARG A 97 -3.66 16.31 31.44
N SER A 98 -4.19 16.11 30.24
CA SER A 98 -4.54 17.21 29.33
C SER A 98 -5.77 18.02 29.76
N PHE A 99 -6.36 17.71 30.92
CA PHE A 99 -7.53 18.39 31.44
C PHE A 99 -7.18 19.70 32.17
N ASN A 100 -7.58 20.83 31.61
CA ASN A 100 -7.42 22.14 32.23
C ASN A 100 -8.50 22.37 33.30
N TRP A 101 -8.25 21.83 34.50
CA TRP A 101 -9.13 21.94 35.66
C TRP A 101 -9.48 23.40 36.01
N THR A 102 -8.53 24.31 35.86
CA THR A 102 -8.73 25.72 36.17
C THR A 102 -9.81 26.33 35.27
N LEU A 103 -9.73 26.08 33.96
CA LEU A 103 -10.71 26.60 33.01
C LEU A 103 -12.10 26.00 33.29
N MET A 104 -12.19 24.69 33.51
CA MET A 104 -13.47 24.03 33.84
C MET A 104 -14.12 24.63 35.10
N PHE A 105 -13.34 24.88 36.16
CA PHE A 105 -13.90 25.46 37.38
C PHE A 105 -14.32 26.92 37.20
N MET A 106 -13.60 27.69 36.39
CA MET A 106 -13.99 29.06 36.05
C MET A 106 -15.28 29.10 35.23
N ASP A 107 -15.41 28.23 34.24
CA ASP A 107 -16.62 28.11 33.43
C ASP A 107 -17.81 27.67 34.30
N LEU A 108 -17.58 26.71 35.20
CA LEU A 108 -18.58 26.22 36.15
C LEU A 108 -19.03 27.31 37.13
N GLU A 109 -18.12 28.16 37.61
CA GLU A 109 -18.45 29.28 38.49
C GLU A 109 -19.37 30.30 37.79
N HIS A 110 -19.18 30.54 36.51
CA HIS A 110 -19.99 31.49 35.75
C HIS A 110 -21.44 31.01 35.56
N ILE A 111 -21.64 29.70 35.38
CA ILE A 111 -22.96 29.10 35.13
C ILE A 111 -23.73 28.75 36.41
N LEU A 112 -23.08 28.71 37.57
CA LEU A 112 -23.73 28.34 38.83
C LEU A 112 -24.57 29.50 39.41
N PRO A 113 -25.91 29.38 39.47
CA PRO A 113 -26.76 30.40 40.05
C PRO A 113 -26.69 30.40 41.58
N THR A 114 -27.08 31.52 42.19
CA THR A 114 -27.11 31.64 43.65
C THR A 114 -28.08 30.63 44.28
N GLY A 115 -27.62 29.96 45.34
CA GLY A 115 -28.42 28.93 46.04
C GLY A 115 -28.24 27.50 45.52
N VAL A 116 -27.28 27.28 44.62
CA VAL A 116 -26.90 25.97 44.10
C VAL A 116 -25.46 25.65 44.52
N ARG A 117 -25.23 24.44 45.05
CA ARG A 117 -23.89 23.96 45.44
C ARG A 117 -23.52 22.69 44.70
N VAL A 118 -22.28 22.60 44.26
CA VAL A 118 -21.75 21.37 43.67
C VAL A 118 -21.22 20.45 44.76
N VAL A 119 -21.68 19.20 44.75
CA VAL A 119 -21.33 18.16 45.73
C VAL A 119 -20.26 17.23 45.19
N SER A 120 -20.32 16.89 43.90
CA SER A 120 -19.32 16.05 43.23
C SER A 120 -19.18 16.43 41.76
N ILE A 121 -17.95 16.30 41.24
CA ILE A 121 -17.58 16.59 39.85
C ILE A 121 -16.71 15.44 39.36
N GLU A 122 -17.15 14.74 38.32
CA GLU A 122 -16.41 13.64 37.70
C GLU A 122 -16.28 13.88 36.18
N PRO A 123 -15.17 14.49 35.72
CA PRO A 123 -14.90 14.65 34.30
C PRO A 123 -14.26 13.38 33.72
N LYS A 124 -14.70 12.96 32.54
CA LYS A 124 -14.14 11.84 31.78
C LYS A 124 -13.84 12.29 30.36
N GLN A 125 -12.63 12.01 29.89
CA GLN A 125 -12.26 12.25 28.48
C GLN A 125 -12.53 10.97 27.69
N VAL A 126 -13.53 11.01 26.81
CA VAL A 126 -13.94 9.87 25.98
C VAL A 126 -13.85 10.31 24.52
N ALA A 127 -12.94 9.69 23.77
CA ALA A 127 -12.79 9.88 22.32
C ALA A 127 -12.68 11.36 21.87
N GLY A 128 -11.97 12.20 22.64
CA GLY A 128 -11.77 13.62 22.31
C GLY A 128 -12.88 14.56 22.79
N HIS A 129 -13.94 14.03 23.40
CA HIS A 129 -14.97 14.82 24.09
C HIS A 129 -14.81 14.71 25.61
N VAL A 130 -15.24 15.76 26.30
CA VAL A 130 -15.29 15.79 27.77
C VAL A 130 -16.74 15.51 28.17
N GLU A 131 -16.95 14.38 28.83
CA GLU A 131 -18.19 14.10 29.54
C GLU A 131 -18.03 14.57 31.00
N LEU A 132 -18.96 15.41 31.46
CA LEU A 132 -18.96 15.94 32.82
C LEU A 132 -20.16 15.40 33.58
N LYS A 133 -19.92 14.66 34.66
CA LYS A 133 -20.98 14.27 35.60
C LYS A 133 -20.94 15.16 36.83
N LEU A 134 -22.01 15.93 37.05
CA LEU A 134 -22.17 16.82 38.19
C LEU A 134 -23.22 16.27 39.16
N THR A 135 -22.94 16.31 40.45
CA THR A 135 -23.95 16.14 41.50
C THR A 135 -24.10 17.46 42.22
N VAL A 136 -25.33 17.97 42.26
CA VAL A 136 -25.62 19.34 42.70
C VAL A 136 -26.73 19.31 43.75
N GLY A 137 -26.64 20.18 44.74
CA GLY A 137 -27.70 20.41 45.72
C GLY A 137 -28.26 21.82 45.59
N ALA A 138 -29.57 21.94 45.45
CA ALA A 138 -30.27 23.22 45.43
C ALA A 138 -30.95 23.49 46.78
N ILE A 139 -31.03 24.76 47.17
CA ILE A 139 -31.73 25.20 48.39
C ILE A 139 -33.24 25.34 48.15
N SER A 140 -33.67 25.49 46.90
CA SER A 140 -35.08 25.58 46.49
C SER A 140 -35.29 25.07 45.06
N ASP A 141 -36.52 24.64 44.76
CA ASP A 141 -36.93 24.22 43.41
C ASP A 141 -36.71 25.33 42.36
N GLU A 142 -36.80 26.60 42.78
CA GLU A 142 -36.52 27.74 41.89
C GLU A 142 -35.02 27.84 41.52
N ALA A 143 -34.13 27.48 42.46
CA ALA A 143 -32.69 27.46 42.21
C ALA A 143 -32.27 26.30 41.30
N GLU A 144 -32.94 25.15 41.42
CA GLU A 144 -32.79 24.01 40.51
C GLU A 144 -33.21 24.38 39.08
N LEU A 145 -34.41 24.95 38.91
CA LEU A 145 -34.92 25.39 37.61
C LEU A 145 -34.09 26.50 36.94
N LYS A 146 -33.36 27.30 37.72
CA LYS A 146 -32.42 28.30 37.19
C LYS A 146 -31.12 27.66 36.72
N PHE A 147 -30.66 26.61 37.41
CA PHE A 147 -29.45 25.90 37.03
C PHE A 147 -29.66 25.06 35.76
N GLU A 148 -30.80 24.37 35.64
CA GLU A 148 -31.13 23.62 34.41
C GLU A 148 -31.15 24.55 33.19
N ARG A 149 -31.80 25.72 33.31
CA ARG A 149 -31.79 26.73 32.23
C ARG A 149 -30.39 27.26 31.91
N ALA A 150 -29.55 27.46 32.92
CA ALA A 150 -28.18 27.93 32.71
C ALA A 150 -27.27 26.89 32.03
N LEU A 151 -27.68 25.60 31.99
CA LEU A 151 -26.98 24.54 31.27
C LEU A 151 -27.50 24.34 29.83
N GLU A 152 -28.69 24.87 29.50
CA GLU A 152 -29.30 24.77 28.17
C GLU A 152 -28.92 25.93 27.23
N GLU A 153 -28.45 27.07 27.77
CA GLU A 153 -27.91 28.22 27.03
C GLU A 153 -26.45 28.01 26.59
#